data_AF-A0A5N5RKW5-F1
#
_entry.id   AF-A0A5N5RKW5-F1
#
_cell.length_a   1.000
_cell.length_b   1.000
_cell.length_c   1.000
_cell.angle_alpha   90.00
_cell.angle_beta   90.00
_cell.angle_gamma   90.00
#
_symmetry.space_group_name_H-M   'P 1'
#
loop_
_entity.id
_entity.type
_entity.pdbx_description
1 polymer ?
#
loop_
_entity_poly.entity_id
_entity_poly.type
_entity_poly.pdbx_seq_one_letter_code
_entity_poly.pdbx_strand_id
1 'polypeptide(L)' 'MPTPMTACDPATPADVLWIIARDHPQLRRWLVANPKASAELLEYVAQAGGPGVREALLILLG' A
#
# COMPACT_ATOMS: atom_id res chain seq x y z
N MET A 1 -6.63 10.53 -10.39
CA MET A 1 -5.59 10.46 -9.35
C MET A 1 -6.03 9.43 -8.32
N PRO A 2 -5.17 8.49 -7.90
CA PRO A 2 -5.51 7.51 -6.87
C PRO A 2 -5.79 8.19 -5.52
N THR A 3 -6.59 7.54 -4.69
CA THR A 3 -6.99 8.03 -3.36
C THR A 3 -6.71 6.98 -2.29
N PRO A 4 -6.72 7.33 -0.99
CA PRO A 4 -6.68 6.34 0.09
C PRO A 4 -7.74 5.24 -0.05
N MET A 5 -8.98 5.60 -0.41
CA MET A 5 -10.05 4.63 -0.64
C MET A 5 -9.70 3.66 -1.76
N THR A 6 -9.21 4.16 -2.90
CA THR A 6 -8.74 3.31 -3.99
C THR A 6 -7.59 2.40 -3.56
N ALA A 7 -6.66 2.92 -2.73
CA ALA A 7 -5.50 2.17 -2.29
C ALA A 7 -5.85 1.01 -1.33
N CYS A 8 -6.93 1.09 -0.55
CA CYS A 8 -7.38 0.01 0.35
C CYS A 8 -8.58 -0.80 -0.17
N ASP A 9 -9.13 -0.47 -1.34
CA ASP A 9 -10.30 -1.17 -1.91
C ASP A 9 -9.92 -2.57 -2.43
N PRO A 10 -10.60 -3.65 -1.99
CA PRO A 10 -10.40 -5.02 -2.49
C PRO A 10 -10.70 -5.18 -3.99
N ALA A 11 -11.45 -4.28 -4.62
CA ALA A 11 -11.73 -4.31 -6.04
C ALA A 11 -10.58 -3.74 -6.87
N THR A 12 -9.65 -2.99 -6.26
CA THR A 12 -8.56 -2.33 -6.99
C THR A 12 -7.64 -3.36 -7.67
N PRO A 13 -7.42 -3.23 -9.00
CA PRO A 13 -6.52 -4.10 -9.73
C PRO A 13 -5.05 -4.02 -9.27
N ALA A 14 -4.32 -5.14 -9.37
CA ALA A 14 -2.96 -5.24 -8.85
C ALA A 14 -1.97 -4.27 -9.55
N ASP A 15 -2.14 -4.03 -10.85
CA ASP A 15 -1.36 -3.04 -11.61
C ASP A 15 -1.57 -1.61 -11.08
N VAL A 16 -2.80 -1.26 -10.72
CA VAL A 16 -3.11 0.03 -10.06
C VAL A 16 -2.45 0.12 -8.68
N LEU A 17 -2.45 -0.97 -7.91
CA LEU A 17 -1.75 -1.00 -6.61
C LEU A 17 -0.24 -0.77 -6.78
N TRP A 18 0.37 -1.33 -7.83
CA TRP A 18 1.78 -1.09 -8.16
C TRP A 18 2.06 0.35 -8.61
N ILE A 19 1.16 0.98 -9.38
CA ILE A 19 1.24 2.40 -9.72
C ILE A 19 1.22 3.24 -8.44
N ILE A 20 0.31 2.95 -7.51
CA ILE A 20 0.24 3.64 -6.21
C ILE A 20 1.55 3.47 -5.44
N ALA A 21 2.09 2.25 -5.39
CA ALA A 21 3.33 1.98 -4.66
C ALA A 21 4.53 2.75 -5.23
N ARG A 22 4.64 2.86 -6.55
CA ARG A 22 5.79 3.50 -7.20
C ARG A 22 5.67 5.02 -7.19
N ASP A 23 4.49 5.54 -7.53
CA ASP A 23 4.33 6.95 -7.92
C ASP A 23 3.67 7.80 -6.83
N HIS A 24 3.07 7.17 -5.81
CA HIS A 24 2.30 7.86 -4.76
C HIS A 24 2.78 7.49 -3.34
N PRO A 25 3.98 7.92 -2.92
CA PRO A 25 4.55 7.55 -1.62
C PRO A 25 3.66 7.86 -0.41
N GLN A 26 2.87 8.94 -0.48
CA GLN A 26 1.89 9.34 0.54
C GLN A 26 0.72 8.36 0.69
N LEU A 27 0.47 7.50 -0.30
CA LEU A 27 -0.63 6.53 -0.29
C LEU A 27 -0.19 5.12 0.13
N ARG A 28 1.12 4.84 0.17
CA ARG A 28 1.66 3.50 0.48
C ARG A 28 1.15 2.91 1.80
N ARG A 29 0.96 3.75 2.83
CA ARG A 29 0.41 3.30 4.13
C ARG A 29 -0.96 2.63 4.03
N TRP A 30 -1.75 2.96 3.01
CA TRP A 30 -3.08 2.40 2.79
C TRP A 30 -3.02 1.06 2.05
N LEU A 31 -1.97 0.82 1.25
CA LEU A 31 -1.74 -0.46 0.58
C LEU A 31 -1.55 -1.59 1.59
N VAL A 32 -0.99 -1.29 2.77
CA VAL A 32 -0.82 -2.25 3.86
C VAL A 32 -2.16 -2.87 4.26
N ALA A 33 -3.24 -2.10 4.27
CA ALA A 33 -4.58 -2.57 4.62
C ALA A 33 -5.36 -3.15 3.43
N ASN A 34 -4.79 -3.17 2.22
CA ASN A 34 -5.49 -3.71 1.06
C ASN A 34 -5.41 -5.25 1.04
N PRO A 35 -6.55 -5.97 1.09
CA PRO A 35 -6.55 -7.43 1.10
C PRO A 35 -6.07 -8.07 -0.22
N LYS A 36 -6.01 -7.30 -1.32
CA LYS A 36 -5.40 -7.72 -2.59
C LYS A 36 -3.92 -7.39 -2.70
N ALA A 37 -3.33 -6.69 -1.73
CA ALA A 37 -1.89 -6.46 -1.74
C ALA A 37 -1.16 -7.80 -1.62
N SER A 38 -0.34 -8.12 -2.61
CA SER A 38 0.50 -9.32 -2.58
C SER A 38 1.64 -9.15 -1.58
N ALA A 39 2.23 -10.27 -1.13
CA ALA A 39 3.42 -10.25 -0.29
C ALA A 39 4.55 -9.42 -0.93
N GLU A 40 4.79 -9.61 -2.24
CA GLU A 40 5.79 -8.83 -3.00
C GLU A 40 5.52 -7.32 -2.96
N LEU A 41 4.26 -6.90 -3.10
CA LEU A 41 3.90 -5.49 -3.02
C LEU A 41 4.15 -4.94 -1.61
N LEU A 42 3.78 -5.70 -0.58
CA LEU A 42 3.98 -5.29 0.81
C LEU A 42 5.47 -5.24 1.19
N GLU A 43 6.28 -6.18 0.72
CA GLU A 43 7.73 -6.16 0.86
C GLU A 43 8.34 -4.92 0.19
N TYR A 44 7.93 -4.63 -1.05
CA TYR A 44 8.36 -3.42 -1.75
C TYR A 44 7.99 -2.16 -0.95
N VAL A 45 6.76 -2.05 -0.46
CA VAL A 45 6.30 -0.91 0.35
C VAL A 45 7.10 -0.79 1.65
N ALA A 46 7.39 -1.91 2.32
CA ALA A 46 8.18 -1.92 3.56
C ALA A 46 9.61 -1.41 3.33
N GLN A 47 10.23 -1.77 2.19
CA GLN A 47 11.58 -1.32 1.83
C GLN A 47 11.60 0.12 1.32
N ALA A 48 10.67 0.48 0.44
CA ALA A 48 10.58 1.81 -0.16
C ALA A 48 10.12 2.89 0.84
N GLY A 49 9.45 2.47 1.91
CA GLY A 49 8.95 3.34 2.97
C GLY A 49 7.91 4.35 2.48
N GLY A 50 7.72 5.41 3.25
CA GLY A 50 6.75 6.48 2.98
C GLY A 50 6.07 6.94 4.27
N PRO A 51 5.38 8.10 4.24
CA PRO A 51 4.73 8.62 5.44
C PRO A 51 3.73 7.62 6.03
N GLY A 52 3.95 7.21 7.28
CA GLY A 52 3.05 6.31 8.01
C GLY A 52 3.11 4.83 7.63
N VAL A 53 4.02 4.41 6.73
CA VAL A 53 4.13 3.01 6.29
C VAL A 53 4.58 2.10 7.42
N ARG A 54 5.59 2.52 8.19
CA ARG A 54 6.12 1.72 9.31
C ARG A 54 5.05 1.53 10.38
N GLU A 55 4.34 2.59 10.74
CA GLU A 55 3.26 2.55 11.71
C GLU A 55 2.12 1.66 11.23
N ALA A 56 1.73 1.76 9.95
CA ALA A 56 0.69 0.90 9.37
C ALA A 56 1.08 -0.58 9.40
N LEU A 57 2.32 -0.92 9.05
CA LEU A 57 2.82 -2.30 9.12
C LEU A 57 2.85 -2.83 10.54
N LEU A 58 3.30 -2.02 11.52
CA LEU A 58 3.29 -2.41 12.93
C LEU A 58 1.89 -2.66 13.47
N ILE A 59 0.91 -1.83 13.10
CA ILE A 59 -0.48 -2.00 13.56
C ILE A 59 -1.12 -3.26 12.97
N LEU A 60 -0.81 -3.59 11.71
CA LEU A 60 -1.47 -4.70 11.02
C LEU A 60 -0.77 -6.06 11.25
N LEU A 61 0.55 -6.05 11.45
CA LEU A 61 1.37 -7.26 11.52
C LEU A 61 1.98 -7.53 12.91
N GLY A 62 1.84 -6.58 13.85
CA GLY A 62 2.26 -6.73 15.25
C GLY A 62 1.08 -7.02 16.16
#